data_AF-A0A6A4DSW2-F1
#
_entry.id   AF-A0A6A4DSW2-F1
#
_cell.length_a   1.000
_cell.length_b   1.000
_cell.length_c   1.000
_cell.angle_alpha   90.00
_cell.angle_beta   90.00
_cell.angle_gamma   90.00
#
_symmetry.space_group_name_H-M   'P 1'
#
loop_
_entity.id
_entity.type
_entity.pdbx_description
1 polymer ?
#
loop_
_entity_poly.entity_id
_entity_poly.type
_entity_poly.pdbx_seq_one_letter_code
_entity_poly.pdbx_strand_id
1 'polypeptide(L)'
;MKTWPHTQLPGFDFPIEWSNIYCAREETWYNDLVIEAFTTTLSAKYGKNKTIFLPQLQLPDTNEGNRVPEATRAALEMATEDYIFLPINLNSSHWACIVVDNVKGALMCYDSVDKRTHLKLLQAIANEIISTTLTGFAQMTMHSPTQKDSDSCGLFVCLFFWKRLWKEAGSDYTHMGLRLRRWEVLHAIIEFSKG
;
A
#
# COMPACT_ATOMS: atom_id res chain seq x y z
N MET A 1 -27.95 12.43 -12.23
CA MET A 1 -27.64 10.97 -12.29
C MET A 1 -26.18 10.85 -12.65
N LYS A 2 -25.35 10.13 -11.89
CA LYS A 2 -23.96 9.89 -12.32
C LYS A 2 -23.99 8.95 -13.53
N THR A 3 -23.26 9.29 -14.57
CA THR A 3 -23.13 8.47 -15.78
C THR A 3 -21.72 7.90 -15.86
N TRP A 4 -21.54 6.82 -16.63
CA TRP A 4 -20.20 6.31 -16.91
C TRP A 4 -19.28 7.44 -17.42
N PRO A 5 -18.02 7.55 -16.97
CA PRO A 5 -17.29 6.63 -16.08
C PRO A 5 -17.38 6.94 -14.56
N HIS A 6 -18.31 7.79 -14.14
CA HIS A 6 -18.48 8.18 -12.72
C HIS A 6 -19.50 7.32 -11.96
N THR A 7 -19.90 6.18 -12.52
CA THR A 7 -20.69 5.19 -11.79
C THR A 7 -19.79 4.40 -10.85
N GLN A 8 -20.34 4.02 -9.68
CA GLN A 8 -19.63 3.21 -8.70
C GLN A 8 -19.28 1.83 -9.29
N LEU A 9 -18.06 1.38 -9.04
CA LEU A 9 -17.60 0.03 -9.33
C LEU A 9 -18.22 -0.92 -8.28
N PRO A 10 -18.98 -1.95 -8.68
CA PRO A 10 -19.61 -2.88 -7.74
C PRO A 10 -18.59 -3.70 -6.94
N GLY A 11 -19.05 -4.37 -5.89
CA GLY A 11 -18.23 -5.28 -5.07
C GLY A 11 -17.40 -4.62 -3.96
N PHE A 12 -17.40 -3.29 -3.86
CA PHE A 12 -16.67 -2.54 -2.84
C PHE A 12 -17.60 -1.73 -1.93
N ASP A 13 -17.32 -1.74 -0.64
CA ASP A 13 -18.09 -1.01 0.40
C ASP A 13 -17.72 0.48 0.51
N PHE A 14 -16.87 0.96 -0.39
CA PHE A 14 -16.40 2.35 -0.48
C PHE A 14 -16.62 2.90 -1.91
N PRO A 15 -16.63 4.23 -2.09
CA PRO A 15 -17.16 4.85 -3.31
C PRO A 15 -16.11 4.91 -4.44
N ILE A 16 -15.51 3.77 -4.80
CA ILE A 16 -14.65 3.67 -5.99
C ILE A 16 -15.49 3.68 -7.27
N GLU A 17 -15.11 4.51 -8.23
CA GLU A 17 -15.75 4.65 -9.54
C GLU A 17 -14.91 4.02 -10.65
N TRP A 18 -15.52 3.76 -11.82
CA TRP A 18 -14.78 3.32 -13.01
C TRP A 18 -13.67 4.29 -13.43
N SER A 19 -13.86 5.59 -13.21
CA SER A 19 -12.84 6.60 -13.51
C SER A 19 -11.59 6.46 -12.64
N ASN A 20 -11.70 5.97 -11.40
CA ASN A 20 -10.55 5.83 -10.49
C ASN A 20 -9.57 4.77 -10.97
N ILE A 21 -10.05 3.65 -11.52
CA ILE A 21 -9.20 2.53 -11.96
C ILE A 21 -8.47 2.80 -13.28
N TYR A 22 -8.80 3.90 -13.99
CA TYR A 22 -8.10 4.29 -15.21
C TYR A 22 -6.66 4.75 -14.98
N CYS A 23 -6.25 5.01 -13.72
CA CYS A 23 -4.84 5.21 -13.38
C CYS A 23 -3.99 3.93 -13.54
N ALA A 24 -4.59 2.79 -13.88
CA ALA A 24 -3.86 1.62 -14.35
C ALA A 24 -3.10 1.86 -15.66
N ARG A 25 -3.43 2.92 -16.42
CA ARG A 25 -2.61 3.30 -17.59
C ARG A 25 -1.22 3.77 -17.17
N GLU A 26 -0.27 3.71 -18.09
CA GLU A 26 1.07 4.27 -17.88
C GLU A 26 1.01 5.80 -17.69
N GLU A 27 2.05 6.37 -17.11
CA GLU A 27 2.21 7.80 -16.86
C GLU A 27 1.14 8.37 -15.92
N THR A 28 0.58 7.52 -15.06
CA THR A 28 -0.41 7.94 -14.05
C THR A 28 -0.17 7.33 -12.69
N TRP A 29 -0.37 8.16 -11.67
CA TRP A 29 -0.26 7.78 -10.27
C TRP A 29 -1.50 7.06 -9.80
N TYR A 30 -1.31 6.00 -9.02
CA TYR A 30 -2.42 5.38 -8.30
C TYR A 30 -2.94 6.33 -7.22
N ASN A 31 -4.25 6.41 -7.09
CA ASN A 31 -4.90 7.06 -5.97
C ASN A 31 -5.11 6.07 -4.81
N ASP A 32 -5.54 6.60 -3.68
CA ASP A 32 -5.94 5.88 -2.48
C ASP A 32 -6.98 4.79 -2.78
N LEU A 33 -8.05 5.11 -3.53
CA LEU A 33 -9.13 4.19 -3.86
C LEU A 33 -8.64 2.95 -4.63
N VAL A 34 -7.69 3.10 -5.55
CA VAL A 34 -7.14 1.96 -6.30
C VAL A 34 -6.26 1.07 -5.43
N ILE A 35 -5.47 1.65 -4.52
CA ILE A 35 -4.68 0.88 -3.54
C ILE A 35 -5.62 0.14 -2.57
N GLU A 36 -6.68 0.79 -2.11
CA GLU A 36 -7.69 0.19 -1.24
C GLU A 36 -8.44 -0.94 -1.95
N ALA A 37 -8.89 -0.73 -3.18
CA ALA A 37 -9.55 -1.76 -4.00
C ALA A 37 -8.67 -2.96 -4.27
N PHE A 38 -7.40 -2.72 -4.62
CA PHE A 38 -6.48 -3.83 -4.83
C PHE A 38 -6.23 -4.61 -3.54
N THR A 39 -5.99 -3.93 -2.42
CA THR A 39 -5.72 -4.63 -1.16
C THR A 39 -6.97 -5.31 -0.55
N THR A 40 -8.17 -4.78 -0.81
CA THR A 40 -9.45 -5.44 -0.52
C THR A 40 -9.59 -6.72 -1.35
N THR A 41 -9.26 -6.65 -2.64
CA THR A 41 -9.23 -7.82 -3.52
C THR A 41 -8.26 -8.89 -3.00
N LEU A 42 -7.07 -8.48 -2.55
CA LEU A 42 -6.09 -9.40 -1.93
C LEU A 42 -6.65 -10.01 -0.64
N SER A 43 -7.31 -9.22 0.21
CA SER A 43 -7.87 -9.70 1.47
C SER A 43 -8.95 -10.75 1.22
N ALA A 44 -9.88 -10.49 0.29
CA ALA A 44 -10.91 -11.45 -0.09
C ALA A 44 -10.34 -12.73 -0.71
N LYS A 45 -9.27 -12.62 -1.51
CA LYS A 45 -8.66 -13.76 -2.19
C LYS A 45 -7.83 -14.65 -1.27
N TYR A 46 -7.03 -14.06 -0.38
CA TYR A 46 -6.05 -14.81 0.42
C TYR A 46 -6.44 -14.95 1.89
N GLY A 47 -7.33 -14.10 2.42
CA GLY A 47 -7.79 -14.13 3.81
C GLY A 47 -6.68 -13.87 4.84
N LYS A 48 -5.58 -13.25 4.42
CA LYS A 48 -4.32 -13.16 5.19
C LYS A 48 -3.82 -11.74 5.41
N ASN A 49 -4.54 -10.74 4.90
CA ASN A 49 -4.15 -9.36 5.06
C ASN A 49 -5.30 -8.46 5.49
N LYS A 50 -4.90 -7.39 6.18
CA LYS A 50 -5.72 -6.21 6.46
C LYS A 50 -4.96 -4.97 6.03
N THR A 51 -5.66 -3.97 5.53
CA THR A 51 -5.07 -2.68 5.14
C THR A 51 -5.52 -1.61 6.12
N ILE A 52 -4.57 -0.79 6.59
CA ILE A 52 -4.84 0.39 7.42
C ILE A 52 -4.05 1.54 6.80
N PHE A 53 -4.74 2.52 6.23
CA PHE A 53 -4.07 3.69 5.66
C PHE A 53 -3.44 4.54 6.76
N LEU A 54 -2.14 4.83 6.61
CA LEU A 54 -1.48 5.83 7.44
C LEU A 54 -1.90 7.23 6.97
N PRO A 55 -1.94 8.22 7.89
CA PRO A 55 -2.22 9.58 7.50
C PRO A 55 -1.18 10.08 6.49
N GLN A 56 -1.62 10.94 5.58
CA GLN A 56 -0.71 11.62 4.67
C GLN A 56 0.26 12.48 5.48
N LEU A 57 1.56 12.43 5.14
CA LEU A 57 2.59 13.24 5.77
C LEU A 57 3.34 14.08 4.73
N GLN A 58 3.81 15.25 5.19
CA GLN A 58 4.63 16.17 4.41
C GLN A 58 6.07 16.13 4.91
N LEU A 59 7.02 16.38 4.01
CA LEU A 59 8.45 16.50 4.31
C LEU A 59 8.93 17.94 4.11
N PRO A 60 9.72 18.51 5.04
CA PRO A 60 10.22 17.88 6.27
C PRO A 60 9.09 17.63 7.27
N ASP A 61 9.18 16.50 7.97
CA ASP A 61 8.18 16.11 8.95
C ASP A 61 8.30 16.96 10.22
N THR A 62 7.15 17.45 10.69
CA THR A 62 7.02 18.28 11.89
C THR A 62 6.21 17.60 13.00
N ASN A 63 5.75 16.36 12.79
CA ASN A 63 4.83 15.63 13.67
C ASN A 63 5.54 14.54 14.49
N GLU A 64 6.79 14.78 14.88
CA GLU A 64 7.57 13.78 15.59
C GLU A 64 6.88 13.31 16.89
N GLY A 65 6.71 11.99 17.04
CA GLY A 65 6.04 11.37 18.17
C GLY A 65 4.51 11.31 18.08
N ASN A 66 3.90 11.96 17.09
CA ASN A 66 2.45 11.99 16.86
C ASN A 66 2.10 11.60 15.41
N ARG A 67 2.92 10.76 14.77
CA ARG A 67 2.71 10.38 13.36
C ARG A 67 1.64 9.31 13.20
N VAL A 68 1.42 8.51 14.24
CA VAL A 68 0.47 7.41 14.23
C VAL A 68 -0.74 7.77 15.10
N PRO A 69 -1.91 8.04 14.50
CA PRO A 69 -3.13 8.36 15.24
C PRO A 69 -3.57 7.20 16.14
N GLU A 70 -4.27 7.53 17.22
CA GLU A 70 -4.80 6.54 18.17
C GLU A 70 -5.69 5.48 17.49
N ALA A 71 -6.53 5.90 16.53
CA ALA A 71 -7.36 4.97 15.77
C ALA A 71 -6.52 3.95 14.96
N THR A 72 -5.37 4.38 14.42
CA THR A 72 -4.43 3.49 13.73
C THR A 72 -3.78 2.52 14.71
N ARG A 73 -3.38 2.99 15.91
CA ARG A 73 -2.84 2.12 16.97
C ARG A 73 -3.84 1.08 17.41
N ALA A 74 -5.07 1.48 17.75
CA ALA A 74 -6.14 0.55 18.13
C ALA A 74 -6.45 -0.46 17.01
N ALA A 75 -6.47 -0.02 15.75
CA ALA A 75 -6.69 -0.91 14.62
C ALA A 75 -5.55 -1.94 14.43
N LEU A 76 -4.30 -1.56 14.75
CA LEU A 76 -3.14 -2.44 14.73
C LEU A 76 -3.19 -3.47 15.88
N GLU A 77 -3.59 -3.07 17.09
CA GLU A 77 -3.72 -3.99 18.24
C GLU A 77 -4.79 -5.05 18.01
N MET A 78 -5.88 -4.67 17.36
CA MET A 78 -6.97 -5.59 17.03
C MET A 78 -6.70 -6.48 15.82
N ALA A 79 -5.67 -6.17 15.01
CA ALA A 79 -5.41 -6.90 13.78
C ALA A 79 -4.74 -8.25 14.09
N THR A 80 -5.26 -9.32 13.49
CA THR A 80 -4.79 -10.71 13.74
C THR A 80 -4.31 -11.40 12.47
N GLU A 81 -4.43 -10.73 11.33
CA GLU A 81 -4.01 -11.21 10.02
C GLU A 81 -2.49 -11.37 9.94
N ASP A 82 -2.01 -12.32 9.14
CA ASP A 82 -0.57 -12.58 8.93
C ASP A 82 0.19 -11.30 8.54
N TYR A 83 -0.45 -10.46 7.72
CA TYR A 83 0.14 -9.23 7.20
C TYR A 83 -0.78 -8.02 7.35
N ILE A 84 -0.28 -6.95 7.96
CA ILE A 84 -0.98 -5.65 7.98
C ILE A 84 -0.28 -4.69 7.03
N PHE A 85 -1.00 -4.23 6.02
CA PHE A 85 -0.50 -3.31 5.01
C PHE A 85 -0.78 -1.87 5.42
N LEU A 86 0.28 -1.08 5.52
CA LEU A 86 0.24 0.33 5.93
C LEU A 86 0.74 1.21 4.78
N PRO A 87 -0.07 1.43 3.72
CA PRO A 87 0.28 2.38 2.68
C PRO A 87 0.30 3.81 3.27
N ILE A 88 1.24 4.61 2.79
CA ILE A 88 1.38 6.02 3.19
C ILE A 88 1.64 6.89 1.96
N ASN A 89 0.92 8.00 1.89
CA ASN A 89 1.17 9.04 0.90
C ASN A 89 2.06 10.13 1.49
N LEU A 90 3.22 10.35 0.86
CA LEU A 90 4.19 11.38 1.20
C LEU A 90 4.07 12.54 0.21
N ASN A 91 3.96 13.76 0.74
CA ASN A 91 3.86 15.00 -0.04
C ASN A 91 2.71 15.03 -1.06
N SER A 92 1.62 14.29 -0.82
CA SER A 92 0.50 14.14 -1.76
C SER A 92 0.89 13.63 -3.16
N SER A 93 2.09 13.05 -3.30
CA SER A 93 2.69 12.77 -4.62
C SER A 93 3.49 11.48 -4.68
N HIS A 94 3.76 10.84 -3.55
CA HIS A 94 4.60 9.66 -3.50
C HIS A 94 4.04 8.60 -2.58
N TRP A 95 3.83 7.39 -3.09
CA TRP A 95 3.40 6.25 -2.28
C TRP A 95 4.62 5.47 -1.77
N ALA A 96 4.59 5.18 -0.48
CA ALA A 96 5.48 4.23 0.18
C ALA A 96 4.64 3.34 1.11
N CYS A 97 5.28 2.42 1.82
CA CYS A 97 4.54 1.61 2.78
C CYS A 97 5.38 1.08 3.95
N ILE A 98 4.66 0.69 4.99
CA ILE A 98 5.13 -0.22 6.02
C ILE A 98 4.29 -1.51 5.92
N VAL A 99 4.93 -2.66 6.10
CA VAL A 99 4.23 -3.95 6.28
C VAL A 99 4.51 -4.46 7.67
N VAL A 100 3.47 -4.70 8.46
CA VAL A 100 3.58 -5.50 9.68
C VAL A 100 3.49 -6.98 9.28
N ASP A 101 4.54 -7.73 9.57
CA ASP A 101 4.63 -9.18 9.41
C ASP A 101 4.42 -9.81 10.79
N ASN A 102 3.18 -10.18 11.10
CA ASN A 102 2.82 -10.82 12.37
C ASN A 102 3.39 -12.23 12.49
N VAL A 103 3.71 -12.88 11.36
CA VAL A 103 4.34 -14.20 11.35
C VAL A 103 5.78 -14.14 11.85
N LYS A 104 6.51 -13.07 11.51
CA LYS A 104 7.92 -12.89 11.89
C LYS A 104 8.15 -11.91 13.04
N GLY A 105 7.13 -11.18 13.46
CA GLY A 105 7.27 -10.11 14.44
C GLY A 105 8.14 -8.97 13.89
N ALA A 106 7.86 -8.48 12.68
CA ALA A 106 8.67 -7.42 12.08
C ALA A 106 7.87 -6.35 11.32
N LEU A 107 8.38 -5.12 11.27
CA LEU A 107 7.88 -4.02 10.45
C LEU A 107 8.84 -3.75 9.30
N MET A 108 8.40 -3.96 8.06
CA MET A 108 9.16 -3.73 6.85
C MET A 108 8.87 -2.34 6.28
N CYS A 109 9.84 -1.43 6.33
CA CYS A 109 9.76 -0.09 5.73
C CYS A 109 10.23 -0.16 4.29
N TYR A 110 9.38 0.24 3.34
CA TYR A 110 9.66 0.14 1.91
C TYR A 110 9.31 1.43 1.16
N ASP A 111 10.27 1.90 0.37
CA ASP A 111 10.12 2.99 -0.59
C ASP A 111 10.75 2.55 -1.92
N SER A 112 9.97 2.53 -3.00
CA SER A 112 10.45 2.14 -4.33
C SER A 112 11.45 3.12 -4.92
N VAL A 113 11.47 4.38 -4.49
CA VAL A 113 12.48 5.37 -4.91
C VAL A 113 13.76 5.23 -4.06
N ASP A 114 13.73 4.41 -3.00
CA ASP A 114 14.84 4.19 -2.05
C ASP A 114 15.42 5.51 -1.51
N LYS A 115 14.56 6.52 -1.33
CA LYS A 115 15.01 7.86 -0.96
C LYS A 115 15.28 7.90 0.53
N ARG A 116 16.52 8.23 0.90
CA ARG A 116 16.98 8.30 2.31
C ARG A 116 16.04 9.06 3.24
N THR A 117 15.47 10.19 2.81
CA THR A 117 14.56 10.99 3.63
C THR A 117 13.22 10.30 3.86
N HIS A 118 12.69 9.58 2.86
CA HIS A 118 11.47 8.79 3.00
C HIS A 118 11.71 7.62 3.95
N LEU A 119 12.79 6.86 3.74
CA LEU A 119 13.12 5.70 4.57
C LEU A 119 13.33 6.08 6.04
N LYS A 120 13.99 7.21 6.32
CA LYS A 120 14.12 7.72 7.70
C LYS A 120 12.76 8.01 8.34
N LEU A 121 11.83 8.61 7.59
CA LEU A 121 10.47 8.86 8.09
C LEU A 121 9.73 7.54 8.34
N LEU A 122 9.78 6.58 7.41
CA LEU A 122 9.16 5.26 7.59
C LEU A 122 9.73 4.51 8.79
N GLN A 123 11.06 4.54 8.97
CA GLN A 123 11.72 3.97 10.14
C GLN A 123 11.25 4.64 11.44
N ALA A 124 11.11 5.98 11.45
CA ALA A 124 10.61 6.71 12.61
C ALA A 124 9.17 6.33 12.95
N ILE A 125 8.29 6.21 11.95
CA ILE A 125 6.91 5.73 12.12
C ILE A 125 6.90 4.29 12.65
N ALA A 126 7.70 3.40 12.06
CA ALA A 126 7.78 2.01 12.49
C ALA A 126 8.26 1.89 13.95
N ASN A 127 9.28 2.66 14.33
CA ASN A 127 9.78 2.70 15.70
C ASN A 127 8.71 3.26 16.67
N GLU A 128 7.92 4.23 16.24
CA GLU A 128 6.79 4.76 17.02
C GLU A 128 5.69 3.69 17.21
N ILE A 129 5.39 2.88 16.19
CA ILE A 129 4.45 1.75 16.33
C ILE A 129 5.00 0.68 17.27
N ILE A 130 6.28 0.32 17.13
CA ILE A 130 6.93 -0.71 17.96
C ILE A 130 6.95 -0.29 19.44
N SER A 131 7.27 0.97 19.72
CA SER A 131 7.41 1.44 21.10
C SER A 131 6.08 1.58 21.85
N THR A 132 4.96 1.80 21.13
CA THR A 132 3.66 2.00 21.78
C THR A 132 2.70 0.83 21.67
N THR A 133 2.78 0.05 20.59
CA THR A 133 1.67 -0.80 20.14
C THR A 133 2.14 -2.24 19.87
N LEU A 134 3.22 -2.40 19.10
CA LEU A 134 3.74 -3.71 18.69
C LEU A 134 5.10 -3.99 19.34
N THR A 135 5.15 -3.93 20.67
CA THR A 135 6.40 -4.09 21.42
C THR A 135 7.03 -5.45 21.17
N GLY A 136 8.35 -5.45 20.95
CA GLY A 136 9.13 -6.66 20.65
C GLY A 136 9.26 -6.97 19.16
N PHE A 137 8.55 -6.25 18.27
CA PHE A 137 8.75 -6.39 16.83
C PHE A 137 10.07 -5.75 16.39
N ALA A 138 10.68 -6.32 15.33
CA ALA A 138 11.90 -5.79 14.72
C ALA A 138 11.59 -4.84 13.56
N GLN A 139 12.33 -3.73 13.44
CA GLN A 139 12.25 -2.86 12.26
C GLN A 139 13.23 -3.33 11.17
N MET A 140 12.78 -3.41 9.92
CA MET A 140 13.61 -3.75 8.77
C MET A 140 13.40 -2.75 7.62
N THR A 141 14.47 -2.35 6.97
CA THR A 141 14.41 -1.47 5.79
C THR A 141 14.60 -2.27 4.52
N MET A 142 13.69 -2.08 3.56
CA MET A 142 13.64 -2.81 2.31
C MET A 142 14.08 -1.89 1.18
N HIS A 143 15.22 -2.23 0.57
CA HIS A 143 15.86 -1.44 -0.48
C HIS A 143 15.53 -1.93 -1.90
N SER A 144 14.67 -2.95 -2.03
CA SER A 144 14.32 -3.52 -3.32
C SER A 144 12.89 -4.09 -3.30
N PRO A 145 12.22 -4.12 -4.46
CA PRO A 145 12.67 -3.63 -5.78
C PRO A 145 12.63 -2.09 -5.87
N THR A 146 13.35 -1.48 -6.81
CA THR A 146 13.37 -0.02 -7.01
C THR A 146 12.70 0.40 -8.31
N GLN A 147 12.03 1.55 -8.31
CA GLN A 147 11.44 2.14 -9.50
C GLN A 147 12.47 3.03 -10.23
N LYS A 148 12.28 3.18 -11.54
CA LYS A 148 13.08 4.09 -12.39
C LYS A 148 12.23 5.20 -13.02
N ASP A 149 10.92 5.04 -13.01
CA ASP A 149 9.96 6.03 -13.49
C ASP A 149 9.51 6.96 -12.34
N SER A 150 8.70 7.96 -12.66
CA SER A 150 8.15 8.93 -11.72
C SER A 150 6.73 8.61 -11.28
N ASP A 151 6.14 7.51 -11.73
CA ASP A 151 4.71 7.27 -11.65
C ASP A 151 4.28 5.89 -11.16
N SER A 152 5.22 4.96 -10.95
CA SER A 152 4.91 3.60 -10.50
C SER A 152 4.96 3.41 -8.98
N CYS A 153 5.17 4.43 -8.15
CA CYS A 153 5.29 4.26 -6.70
C CYS A 153 4.10 3.52 -6.06
N GLY A 154 2.87 3.86 -6.45
CA GLY A 154 1.66 3.15 -5.99
C GLY A 154 1.56 1.71 -6.50
N LEU A 155 2.02 1.44 -7.73
CA LEU A 155 2.13 0.09 -8.27
C LEU A 155 3.14 -0.74 -7.48
N PHE A 156 4.32 -0.17 -7.19
CA PHE A 156 5.35 -0.85 -6.42
C PHE A 156 4.87 -1.18 -5.00
N VAL A 157 4.13 -0.29 -4.34
CA VAL A 157 3.46 -0.58 -3.06
C VAL A 157 2.50 -1.78 -3.21
N CYS A 158 1.64 -1.78 -4.23
CA CYS A 158 0.71 -2.89 -4.49
C CYS A 158 1.44 -4.22 -4.73
N LEU A 159 2.50 -4.22 -5.55
CA LEU A 159 3.30 -5.41 -5.83
C LEU A 159 4.06 -5.90 -4.60
N PHE A 160 4.57 -4.98 -3.78
CA PHE A 160 5.26 -5.30 -2.54
C PHE A 160 4.35 -6.05 -1.55
N PHE A 161 3.11 -5.58 -1.41
CA PHE A 161 2.05 -6.23 -0.64
C PHE A 161 1.68 -7.59 -1.22
N TRP A 162 1.40 -7.66 -2.53
CA TRP A 162 0.98 -8.91 -3.17
C TRP A 162 2.02 -10.02 -3.00
N LYS A 163 3.31 -9.69 -3.11
CA LYS A 163 4.43 -10.63 -2.92
C LYS A 163 4.50 -11.23 -1.51
N ARG A 164 3.87 -10.62 -0.49
CA ARG A 164 3.77 -11.19 0.87
C ARG A 164 2.78 -12.35 0.91
N LEU A 165 1.71 -12.25 0.14
CA LEU A 165 0.61 -13.23 0.12
C LEU A 165 0.86 -14.34 -0.90
N TRP A 166 1.51 -14.01 -2.01
CA TRP A 166 1.78 -14.94 -3.10
C TRP A 166 3.22 -14.80 -3.56
N LYS A 167 4.07 -15.78 -3.24
CA LYS A 167 5.51 -15.72 -3.54
C LYS A 167 5.78 -15.76 -5.04
N GLU A 168 4.91 -16.43 -5.79
CA GLU A 168 4.97 -16.50 -7.25
C GLU A 168 4.40 -15.27 -7.95
N ALA A 169 3.89 -14.27 -7.21
CA ALA A 169 3.57 -12.94 -7.76
C ALA A 169 4.81 -12.43 -8.50
N GLY A 170 4.70 -12.22 -9.81
CA GLY A 170 5.91 -12.10 -10.62
C GLY A 170 6.71 -10.83 -10.32
N SER A 171 7.99 -10.88 -10.67
CA SER A 171 9.01 -9.90 -10.27
C SER A 171 9.69 -9.24 -11.49
N ASP A 172 8.98 -9.16 -12.61
CA ASP A 172 9.45 -8.43 -13.78
C ASP A 172 9.19 -6.93 -13.59
N TYR A 173 10.24 -6.22 -13.21
CA TYR A 173 10.25 -4.76 -13.01
C TYR A 173 10.89 -4.03 -14.21
N THR A 174 10.97 -4.66 -15.38
CA THR A 174 11.28 -3.95 -16.63
C THR A 174 10.13 -3.01 -16.99
N HIS A 175 10.36 -2.04 -17.88
CA HIS A 175 9.29 -1.14 -18.34
C HIS A 175 8.06 -1.91 -18.87
N MET A 176 8.30 -2.96 -19.69
CA MET A 176 7.22 -3.81 -20.20
C MET A 176 6.57 -4.64 -19.08
N GLY A 177 7.37 -5.15 -18.15
CA GLY A 177 6.88 -5.85 -16.96
C GLY A 177 5.95 -4.98 -16.12
N LEU A 178 6.35 -3.75 -15.81
CA LEU A 178 5.54 -2.79 -15.06
C LEU A 178 4.22 -2.48 -15.78
N ARG A 179 4.24 -2.27 -17.10
CA ARG A 179 3.03 -2.11 -17.91
C ARG A 179 2.08 -3.29 -17.73
N LEU A 180 2.58 -4.52 -17.84
CA LEU A 180 1.77 -5.72 -17.63
C LEU A 180 1.22 -5.80 -16.19
N ARG A 181 2.05 -5.48 -15.19
CA ARG A 181 1.63 -5.48 -13.77
C ARG A 181 0.51 -4.49 -13.50
N ARG A 182 0.50 -3.32 -14.13
CA ARG A 182 -0.63 -2.38 -14.00
C ARG A 182 -1.93 -3.00 -14.49
N TRP A 183 -1.89 -3.71 -15.62
CA TRP A 183 -3.06 -4.43 -16.15
C TRP A 183 -3.48 -5.59 -15.27
N GLU A 184 -2.55 -6.31 -14.64
CA GLU A 184 -2.87 -7.36 -13.68
C GLU A 184 -3.57 -6.82 -12.43
N VAL A 185 -3.13 -5.68 -11.89
CA VAL A 185 -3.79 -4.99 -10.77
C VAL A 185 -5.22 -4.59 -11.17
N LEU A 186 -5.38 -3.98 -12.35
CA LEU A 186 -6.68 -3.62 -12.89
C LEU A 186 -7.59 -4.84 -13.05
N HIS A 187 -7.06 -5.90 -13.67
CA HIS A 187 -7.80 -7.14 -13.91
C HIS A 187 -8.24 -7.77 -12.59
N ALA A 188 -7.38 -7.81 -11.57
CA ALA A 188 -7.74 -8.33 -10.26
C ALA A 188 -8.93 -7.55 -9.65
N ILE A 189 -8.89 -6.21 -9.69
CA ILE A 189 -9.96 -5.35 -9.18
C ILE A 189 -11.27 -5.57 -9.97
N ILE A 190 -11.19 -5.66 -11.31
CA ILE A 190 -12.37 -5.87 -12.17
C ILE A 190 -12.96 -7.28 -11.99
N GLU A 191 -12.14 -8.32 -11.81
CA GLU A 191 -12.66 -9.65 -11.55
C GLU A 191 -13.37 -9.70 -10.19
N PHE A 192 -12.80 -9.06 -9.17
CA PHE A 192 -13.45 -8.97 -7.86
C PHE A 192 -14.77 -8.20 -7.90
N SER A 193 -14.89 -7.14 -8.71
CA SER A 193 -16.12 -6.35 -8.80
C SER A 193 -17.31 -7.09 -9.40
N LYS A 194 -17.09 -8.25 -10.03
CA LYS A 194 -18.16 -9.05 -10.66
C LYS A 194 -18.97 -9.90 -9.67
N GLY A 195 -18.49 -10.11 -8.45
CA GLY A 195 -19.10 -11.00 -7.44
C GLY A 195 -18.55 -12.42 -7.50
#